data_AF-A0A1T4WTA2-F1
#
_entry.id   AF-A0A1T4WTA2-F1
#
_cell.length_a   1.000
_cell.length_b   1.000
_cell.length_c   1.000
_cell.angle_alpha   90.00
_cell.angle_beta   90.00
_cell.angle_gamma   90.00
#
_symmetry.space_group_name_H-M   'P 1'
#
loop_
_entity.id
_entity.type
_entity.pdbx_description
1 polymer ?
#
loop_
_entity_poly.entity_id
_entity_poly.type
_entity_poly.pdbx_seq_one_letter_code
_entity_poly.pdbx_strand_id
1 'polypeptide(L)'
;MMSSEQEAVDALADWMSTRSMKLGWERLAGGSGFSLGLAEPHRALLLASNGEWELHLTTARGVRNVALVSFADSPEALLDGVLFAIFMKATSELHCRDRTASVGLTHVLRVLANETNDKRYSGRAAALLAGHASKDGYERQARIRLEEAIRLFALAGDTTAADTVSSALENLQDLVLY
;
A
#
# COMPACT_ATOMS: atom_id res chain seq x y z
N MET A 1 -26.52 -20.01 -10.25
CA MET A 1 -26.18 -18.71 -10.87
C MET A 1 -25.17 -18.08 -9.94
N MET A 2 -23.93 -17.89 -10.39
CA MET A 2 -22.93 -17.17 -9.58
C MET A 2 -23.35 -15.70 -9.47
N SER A 3 -23.07 -15.06 -8.35
CA SER A 3 -23.30 -13.61 -8.23
C SER A 3 -22.20 -12.85 -8.96
N SER A 4 -22.49 -11.64 -9.41
CA SER A 4 -21.53 -10.78 -10.10
C SER A 4 -20.26 -10.51 -9.28
N GLU A 5 -20.39 -10.44 -7.96
CA GLU A 5 -19.26 -10.26 -7.04
C GLU A 5 -18.33 -11.47 -7.05
N GLN A 6 -18.90 -12.67 -7.03
CA GLN A 6 -18.14 -13.92 -7.06
C GLN A 6 -17.41 -14.07 -8.41
N GLU A 7 -18.07 -13.72 -9.52
CA GLU A 7 -17.46 -13.70 -10.86
C GLU A 7 -16.31 -12.69 -10.94
N ALA A 8 -16.47 -11.49 -10.37
CA ALA A 8 -15.40 -10.48 -10.32
C ALA A 8 -14.19 -10.96 -9.48
N VAL A 9 -14.44 -11.61 -8.34
CA VAL A 9 -13.38 -12.18 -7.50
C VAL A 9 -12.64 -13.31 -8.21
N ASP A 10 -13.36 -14.21 -8.88
CA ASP A 10 -12.76 -15.30 -9.66
C ASP A 10 -11.93 -14.74 -10.83
N ALA A 11 -12.44 -13.75 -11.56
CA ALA A 11 -11.72 -13.09 -12.65
C ALA A 11 -10.43 -12.40 -12.17
N LEU A 12 -10.47 -11.72 -11.01
CA LEU A 12 -9.28 -11.11 -10.43
C LEU A 12 -8.28 -12.18 -9.97
N ALA A 13 -8.75 -13.27 -9.34
CA ALA A 13 -7.89 -14.38 -8.92
C ALA A 13 -7.17 -15.03 -10.12
N ASP A 14 -7.90 -15.27 -11.20
CA ASP A 14 -7.34 -15.81 -12.45
C ASP A 14 -6.30 -14.85 -13.03
N TRP A 15 -6.62 -13.56 -13.13
CA TRP A 15 -5.71 -12.52 -13.60
C TRP A 15 -4.42 -12.44 -12.76
N MET A 16 -4.53 -12.56 -11.43
CA MET A 16 -3.36 -12.56 -10.52
C MET A 16 -2.51 -13.83 -10.71
N SER A 17 -3.14 -14.99 -10.89
CA SER A 17 -2.44 -16.27 -11.07
C SER A 17 -1.52 -16.25 -12.31
N THR A 18 -1.96 -15.62 -13.40
CA THR A 18 -1.17 -15.50 -14.64
C THR A 18 0.09 -14.64 -14.46
N ARG A 19 0.13 -13.78 -13.43
CA ARG A 19 1.26 -12.89 -13.11
C ARG A 19 2.13 -13.40 -11.97
N SER A 20 1.84 -14.59 -11.41
CA SER A 20 2.59 -15.15 -10.27
C SER A 20 2.69 -14.21 -9.06
N MET A 21 1.66 -13.42 -8.81
CA MET A 21 1.54 -12.62 -7.57
C MET A 21 1.28 -13.59 -6.40
N LYS A 22 2.10 -13.55 -5.34
CA LYS A 22 2.15 -14.60 -4.30
C LYS A 22 1.83 -14.10 -2.89
N LEU A 23 1.99 -12.81 -2.58
CA LEU A 23 1.91 -12.27 -1.23
C LEU A 23 0.99 -11.04 -1.16
N GLY A 24 -0.01 -11.11 -0.27
CA GLY A 24 -0.93 -10.00 0.01
C GLY A 24 -2.33 -10.14 -0.59
N TRP A 25 -2.75 -11.34 -1.00
CA TRP A 25 -4.09 -11.59 -1.56
C TRP A 25 -4.61 -12.97 -1.16
N GLU A 26 -4.75 -13.21 0.14
CA GLU A 26 -5.37 -14.46 0.61
C GLU A 26 -6.87 -14.36 0.42
N ARG A 27 -7.44 -15.23 -0.41
CA ARG A 27 -8.88 -15.25 -0.65
C ARG A 27 -9.63 -15.49 0.68
N LEU A 28 -10.66 -14.69 0.93
CA LEU A 28 -11.46 -14.81 2.14
C LEU A 28 -12.33 -16.06 2.10
N ALA A 29 -12.43 -16.75 3.24
CA ALA A 29 -13.36 -17.85 3.44
C ALA A 29 -14.79 -17.31 3.34
N GLY A 30 -15.44 -17.52 2.19
CA GLY A 30 -16.74 -16.93 1.85
C GLY A 30 -16.81 -16.30 0.46
N GLY A 31 -15.68 -16.17 -0.25
CA GLY A 31 -15.65 -15.88 -1.69
C GLY A 31 -15.80 -14.41 -2.10
N SER A 32 -16.15 -13.51 -1.18
CA SER A 32 -16.45 -12.10 -1.48
C SER A 32 -15.24 -11.16 -1.55
N GLY A 33 -14.01 -11.67 -1.47
CA GLY A 33 -12.82 -10.81 -1.52
C GLY A 33 -11.51 -11.46 -1.07
N PHE A 34 -10.55 -10.61 -0.73
CA PHE A 34 -9.16 -10.95 -0.39
C PHE A 34 -8.70 -10.23 0.88
N SER A 35 -7.86 -10.89 1.68
CA SER A 35 -7.09 -10.31 2.77
C SER A 35 -5.70 -9.91 2.28
N LEU A 36 -5.26 -8.70 2.65
CA LEU A 36 -3.96 -8.16 2.26
C LEU A 36 -2.83 -8.40 3.27
N GLY A 37 -3.10 -9.15 4.34
CA GLY A 37 -2.05 -9.65 5.25
C GLY A 37 -1.53 -8.64 6.28
N LEU A 38 -2.43 -8.02 7.06
CA LEU A 38 -2.05 -7.27 8.27
C LEU A 38 -2.13 -8.15 9.52
N ALA A 39 -1.30 -7.86 10.52
CA ALA A 39 -1.37 -8.51 11.82
C ALA A 39 -2.53 -7.94 12.66
N GLU A 40 -3.25 -8.83 13.34
CA GLU A 40 -4.30 -8.45 14.31
C GLU A 40 -3.76 -7.44 15.34
N PRO A 41 -4.54 -6.41 15.71
CA PRO A 41 -5.96 -6.20 15.40
C PRO A 41 -6.23 -5.44 14.08
N HIS A 42 -5.20 -5.14 13.29
CA HIS A 42 -5.35 -4.36 12.05
C HIS A 42 -5.67 -5.26 10.87
N ARG A 43 -6.49 -4.76 9.95
CA ARG A 43 -6.95 -5.54 8.78
C ARG A 43 -7.02 -4.67 7.53
N ALA A 44 -6.67 -5.26 6.40
CA ALA A 44 -6.85 -4.67 5.08
C ALA A 44 -7.49 -5.73 4.20
N LEU A 45 -8.74 -5.49 3.79
CA LEU A 45 -9.52 -6.44 2.99
C LEU A 45 -9.96 -5.75 1.69
N LEU A 46 -9.78 -6.41 0.57
CA LEU A 46 -10.37 -6.01 -0.70
C LEU A 46 -11.66 -6.81 -0.89
N LEU A 47 -12.81 -6.14 -0.94
CA LEU A 47 -14.12 -6.77 -1.06
C LEU A 47 -14.81 -6.36 -2.36
N ALA A 48 -15.50 -7.31 -2.98
CA ALA A 48 -16.40 -7.07 -4.11
C ALA A 48 -17.82 -6.86 -3.57
N SER A 49 -18.43 -5.71 -3.85
CA SER A 49 -19.75 -5.33 -3.33
C SER A 49 -20.47 -4.39 -4.29
N ASN A 50 -21.75 -4.66 -4.57
CA ASN A 50 -22.62 -3.74 -5.34
C ASN A 50 -22.06 -3.30 -6.71
N GLY A 51 -21.33 -4.17 -7.41
CA GLY A 51 -20.74 -3.83 -8.71
C GLY A 51 -19.40 -3.07 -8.63
N GLU A 52 -18.85 -2.88 -7.43
CA GLU A 52 -17.63 -2.12 -7.18
C GLU A 52 -16.67 -2.87 -6.26
N TRP A 53 -15.39 -2.53 -6.39
CA TRP A 53 -14.35 -2.95 -5.46
C TRP A 53 -14.20 -1.94 -4.33
N GLU A 54 -14.18 -2.43 -3.09
CA GLU A 54 -13.98 -1.63 -1.89
C GLU A 54 -12.78 -2.12 -1.08
N LEU A 55 -11.95 -1.19 -0.61
CA LEU A 55 -10.90 -1.48 0.36
C LEU A 55 -11.36 -1.16 1.79
N HIS A 56 -11.43 -2.18 2.63
CA HIS A 56 -11.82 -2.09 4.03
C HIS A 56 -10.56 -2.10 4.90
N LEU A 57 -10.32 -1.00 5.61
CA LEU A 57 -9.14 -0.78 6.45
C LEU A 57 -9.56 -0.67 7.91
N THR A 58 -9.15 -1.63 8.73
CA THR A 58 -9.29 -1.59 10.19
C THR A 58 -7.95 -1.21 10.80
N THR A 59 -7.93 -0.10 11.53
CA THR A 59 -6.75 0.48 12.17
C THR A 59 -7.06 0.86 13.60
N ALA A 60 -6.06 1.28 14.38
CA ALA A 60 -6.28 1.87 15.71
C ALA A 60 -7.20 3.11 15.68
N ARG A 61 -7.33 3.77 14.52
CA ARG A 61 -8.23 4.92 14.31
C ARG A 61 -9.67 4.52 13.94
N GLY A 62 -9.97 3.22 13.92
CA GLY A 62 -11.26 2.67 13.52
C GLY A 62 -11.25 2.06 12.13
N VAL A 63 -12.47 1.76 11.65
CA VAL A 63 -12.73 1.13 10.35
C VAL A 63 -13.02 2.21 9.32
N ARG A 64 -12.42 2.08 8.14
CA ARG A 64 -12.69 2.94 6.98
C ARG A 64 -12.84 2.09 5.72
N ASN A 65 -13.88 2.37 4.96
CA ASN A 65 -14.11 1.75 3.66
C ASN A 65 -13.80 2.78 2.57
N VAL A 66 -13.10 2.35 1.54
CA VAL A 66 -12.70 3.18 0.40
C VAL A 66 -13.21 2.50 -0.86
N ALA A 67 -14.20 3.08 -1.51
CA ALA A 67 -14.59 2.66 -2.86
C ALA A 67 -13.42 2.93 -3.81
N LEU A 68 -13.12 1.97 -4.67
CA LEU A 68 -11.96 2.02 -5.57
C LEU A 68 -12.40 2.26 -7.01
N VAL A 69 -12.99 1.24 -7.64
CA VAL A 69 -13.34 1.20 -9.06
C VAL A 69 -14.49 0.23 -9.29
N SER A 70 -15.16 0.33 -10.44
CA SER A 70 -16.19 -0.61 -10.84
C SER A 70 -15.59 -1.96 -11.24
N PHE A 71 -16.39 -3.04 -11.20
CA PHE A 71 -16.00 -4.35 -11.77
C PHE A 71 -15.73 -4.28 -13.28
N ALA A 72 -16.28 -3.29 -13.98
CA ALA A 72 -16.05 -3.10 -15.41
C ALA A 72 -14.65 -2.52 -15.72
N ASP A 73 -13.98 -1.94 -14.73
CA ASP A 73 -12.64 -1.38 -14.88
C ASP A 73 -11.57 -2.48 -14.92
N SER A 74 -10.38 -2.14 -15.42
CA SER A 74 -9.31 -3.13 -15.52
C SER A 74 -8.74 -3.51 -14.14
N PRO A 75 -8.25 -4.75 -13.97
CA PRO A 75 -7.54 -5.14 -12.75
C PRO A 75 -6.32 -4.25 -12.44
N GLU A 76 -5.67 -3.69 -13.46
CA GLU A 76 -4.59 -2.72 -13.28
C GLU A 76 -5.08 -1.42 -12.63
N ALA A 77 -6.25 -0.90 -13.03
CA ALA A 77 -6.85 0.28 -12.43
C ALA A 77 -7.24 0.02 -10.96
N LEU A 78 -7.77 -1.18 -10.68
CA LEU A 78 -8.03 -1.64 -9.33
C LEU A 78 -6.76 -1.64 -8.47
N LEU A 79 -5.67 -2.22 -8.97
CA LEU A 79 -4.40 -2.28 -8.24
C LEU A 79 -3.81 -0.89 -7.98
N ASP A 80 -3.86 0.03 -8.95
CA ASP A 80 -3.43 1.41 -8.73
C ASP A 80 -4.28 2.07 -7.63
N GLY A 81 -5.59 1.86 -7.64
CA GLY A 81 -6.51 2.33 -6.59
C GLY A 81 -6.18 1.76 -5.22
N VAL A 82 -5.91 0.46 -5.11
CA VAL A 82 -5.50 -0.20 -3.85
C VAL A 82 -4.19 0.38 -3.34
N LEU A 83 -3.15 0.43 -4.19
CA LEU A 83 -1.84 0.97 -3.84
C LEU A 83 -1.93 2.43 -3.39
N PHE A 84 -2.73 3.24 -4.08
CA PHE A 84 -2.99 4.62 -3.71
C PHE A 84 -3.68 4.73 -2.34
N ALA A 85 -4.76 3.98 -2.12
CA ALA A 85 -5.52 4.03 -0.88
C ALA A 85 -4.68 3.57 0.34
N ILE A 86 -3.90 2.51 0.18
CA ILE A 86 -2.96 2.03 1.21
C ILE A 86 -1.90 3.09 1.50
N PHE A 87 -1.28 3.67 0.46
CA PHE A 87 -0.28 4.73 0.62
C PHE A 87 -0.84 5.93 1.39
N MET A 88 -2.03 6.42 1.02
CA MET A 88 -2.67 7.56 1.68
C MET A 88 -2.97 7.25 3.14
N LYS A 89 -3.48 6.04 3.44
CA LYS A 89 -3.78 5.64 4.81
C LYS A 89 -2.50 5.52 5.64
N ALA A 90 -1.48 4.81 5.15
CA ALA A 90 -0.19 4.64 5.83
C ALA A 90 0.44 6.01 6.15
N THR A 91 0.46 6.93 5.17
CA THR A 91 0.96 8.31 5.34
C THR A 91 0.19 9.05 6.43
N SER A 92 -1.14 8.99 6.40
CA SER A 92 -1.98 9.70 7.39
C SER A 92 -1.80 9.21 8.83
N GLU A 93 -1.28 7.99 9.01
CA GLU A 93 -1.07 7.36 10.31
C GLU A 93 0.39 7.32 10.75
N LEU A 94 1.31 7.81 9.91
CA LEU A 94 2.73 7.88 10.21
C LEU A 94 3.02 8.72 11.47
N HIS A 95 2.20 9.74 11.73
CA HIS A 95 2.34 10.63 12.88
C HIS A 95 1.49 10.22 14.09
N CYS A 96 0.81 9.08 14.04
CA CYS A 96 0.04 8.59 15.17
C CYS A 96 0.96 8.11 16.31
N ARG A 97 0.45 8.16 17.54
CA ARG A 97 1.15 7.62 18.71
C ARG A 97 1.32 6.09 18.58
N ASP A 98 0.27 5.42 18.15
CA ASP A 98 0.32 4.03 17.69
C ASP A 98 0.47 4.01 16.16
N ARG A 99 1.63 3.56 15.68
CA ARG A 99 1.97 3.49 14.24
C ARG A 99 1.92 2.07 13.68
N THR A 100 1.48 1.08 14.46
CA THR A 100 1.55 -0.34 14.07
C THR A 100 0.79 -0.63 12.78
N ALA A 101 -0.39 -0.03 12.59
CA ALA A 101 -1.15 -0.10 11.35
C ALA A 101 -0.41 0.52 10.16
N SER A 102 0.19 1.71 10.35
CA SER A 102 0.96 2.41 9.32
C SER A 102 2.18 1.59 8.86
N VAL A 103 2.90 0.98 9.81
CA VAL A 103 4.02 0.06 9.51
C VAL A 103 3.53 -1.15 8.71
N GLY A 104 2.45 -1.78 9.16
CA GLY A 104 1.85 -2.93 8.46
C GLY A 104 1.42 -2.58 7.03
N LEU A 105 0.69 -1.47 6.85
CA LEU A 105 0.25 -0.98 5.54
C LEU A 105 1.44 -0.64 4.63
N THR A 106 2.50 -0.06 5.18
CA THR A 106 3.75 0.21 4.43
C THR A 106 4.40 -1.09 3.93
N HIS A 107 4.39 -2.15 4.74
CA HIS A 107 4.86 -3.46 4.30
C HIS A 107 4.00 -4.05 3.20
N VAL A 108 2.67 -4.00 3.34
CA VAL A 108 1.74 -4.44 2.28
C VAL A 108 1.99 -3.66 0.99
N LEU A 109 2.07 -2.32 1.06
CA LEU A 109 2.38 -1.47 -0.08
C LEU A 109 3.68 -1.89 -0.79
N ARG A 110 4.75 -2.14 -0.02
CA ARG A 110 6.04 -2.55 -0.57
C ARG A 110 5.94 -3.89 -1.31
N VAL A 111 5.25 -4.86 -0.72
CA VAL A 111 5.06 -6.19 -1.32
C VAL A 111 4.29 -6.05 -2.62
N LEU A 112 3.13 -5.40 -2.59
CA LEU A 112 2.29 -5.21 -3.77
C LEU A 112 3.03 -4.48 -4.90
N ALA A 113 3.72 -3.38 -4.57
CA ALA A 113 4.48 -2.61 -5.55
C ALA A 113 5.63 -3.40 -6.18
N ASN A 114 6.28 -4.29 -5.41
CA ASN A 114 7.32 -5.15 -5.94
C ASN A 114 6.74 -6.22 -6.89
N GLU A 115 5.61 -6.83 -6.52
CA GLU A 115 4.95 -7.84 -7.36
C GLU A 115 4.44 -7.26 -8.67
N THR A 116 3.97 -6.01 -8.67
CA THR A 116 3.53 -5.30 -9.88
C THR A 116 4.67 -4.60 -10.62
N ASN A 117 5.90 -4.67 -10.10
CA ASN A 117 7.07 -3.94 -10.58
C ASN A 117 6.83 -2.41 -10.69
N ASP A 118 5.91 -1.86 -9.89
CA ASP A 118 5.60 -0.43 -9.86
C ASP A 118 6.67 0.33 -9.05
N LYS A 119 7.58 1.01 -9.78
CA LYS A 119 8.68 1.77 -9.18
C LYS A 119 8.21 2.99 -8.40
N ARG A 120 7.09 3.61 -8.80
CA ARG A 120 6.52 4.77 -8.11
C ARG A 120 5.99 4.37 -6.73
N TYR A 121 5.21 3.30 -6.62
CA TYR A 121 4.77 2.83 -5.29
C TYR A 121 5.87 2.16 -4.48
N SER A 122 6.85 1.53 -5.13
CA SER A 122 8.05 1.05 -4.44
C SER A 122 8.81 2.22 -3.78
N GLY A 123 8.95 3.35 -4.50
CA GLY A 123 9.54 4.58 -3.96
C GLY A 123 8.74 5.17 -2.79
N ARG A 124 7.40 5.21 -2.92
CA ARG A 124 6.50 5.66 -1.84
C ARG A 124 6.62 4.79 -0.58
N ALA A 125 6.68 3.46 -0.75
CA ALA A 125 6.88 2.54 0.37
C ALA A 125 8.25 2.74 1.03
N ALA A 126 9.32 2.93 0.25
CA ALA A 126 10.65 3.22 0.79
C ALA A 126 10.67 4.55 1.57
N ALA A 127 10.04 5.61 1.07
CA ALA A 127 9.92 6.88 1.78
C ALA A 127 9.14 6.75 3.10
N LEU A 128 8.05 5.98 3.13
CA LEU A 128 7.32 5.68 4.37
C LEU A 128 8.16 4.90 5.39
N LEU A 129 8.93 3.90 4.92
CA LEU A 129 9.87 3.18 5.79
C LEU A 129 10.95 4.10 6.35
N ALA A 130 11.39 5.10 5.59
CA ALA A 130 12.30 6.12 6.10
C ALA A 130 11.66 6.96 7.21
N GLY A 131 10.41 7.38 7.02
CA GLY A 131 9.64 8.12 8.02
C GLY A 131 9.50 7.34 9.33
N HIS A 132 9.20 6.04 9.25
CA HIS A 132 9.17 5.16 10.44
C HIS A 132 10.53 5.06 11.11
N ALA A 133 11.59 4.76 10.34
CA ALA A 133 12.94 4.65 10.87
C ALA A 133 13.39 5.94 11.56
N SER A 134 13.09 7.11 10.99
CA SER A 134 13.40 8.41 11.59
C SER A 134 12.70 8.59 12.93
N LYS A 135 11.39 8.30 13.00
CA LYS A 135 10.60 8.40 14.24
C LYS A 135 11.01 7.41 15.32
N ASP A 136 11.66 6.33 14.94
CA ASP A 136 12.17 5.32 15.86
C ASP A 136 13.65 5.58 16.24
N GLY A 137 14.25 6.68 15.77
CA GLY A 137 15.64 7.06 16.07
C GLY A 137 16.71 6.34 15.24
N TYR A 138 16.30 5.63 14.18
CA TYR A 138 17.19 4.88 13.28
C TYR A 138 17.61 5.72 12.08
N GLU A 139 18.38 6.79 12.32
CA GLU A 139 18.76 7.78 11.29
C GLU A 139 19.46 7.15 10.07
N ARG A 140 20.40 6.22 10.31
CA ARG A 140 21.12 5.54 9.21
C ARG A 140 20.16 4.75 8.32
N GLN A 141 19.20 4.06 8.90
CA GLN A 141 18.19 3.31 8.19
C GLN A 141 17.27 4.26 7.42
N ALA A 142 16.86 5.38 8.03
CA ALA A 142 16.06 6.40 7.36
C ALA A 142 16.76 6.96 6.11
N ARG A 143 18.05 7.29 6.23
CA ARG A 143 18.89 7.73 5.08
C ARG A 143 18.90 6.71 3.95
N ILE A 144 19.24 5.46 4.24
CA ILE A 144 19.29 4.37 3.23
C ILE A 144 17.96 4.24 2.49
N ARG A 145 16.83 4.37 3.23
CA ARG A 145 15.49 4.27 2.65
C ARG A 145 15.11 5.48 1.80
N LEU A 146 15.54 6.69 2.16
CA LEU A 146 15.36 7.88 1.31
C LEU A 146 16.19 7.77 0.03
N GLU A 147 17.45 7.34 0.11
CA GLU A 147 18.29 7.08 -1.06
C GLU A 147 17.67 6.04 -2.00
N GLU A 148 17.13 4.95 -1.43
CA GLU A 148 16.38 3.94 -2.18
C GLU A 148 15.15 4.54 -2.87
N ALA A 149 14.37 5.35 -2.15
CA ALA A 149 13.18 6.00 -2.69
C ALA A 149 13.51 6.95 -3.85
N ILE A 150 14.55 7.78 -3.72
CA ILE A 150 15.02 8.69 -4.80
C ILE A 150 15.32 7.90 -6.06
N ARG A 151 16.09 6.81 -5.95
CA ARG A 151 16.43 5.95 -7.09
C ARG A 151 15.17 5.36 -7.74
N LEU A 152 14.21 4.90 -6.94
CA LEU A 152 12.97 4.30 -7.44
C LEU A 152 12.08 5.32 -8.15
N PHE A 153 11.96 6.53 -7.62
CA PHE A 153 11.23 7.62 -8.29
C PHE A 153 11.91 8.05 -9.59
N ALA A 154 13.24 8.17 -9.61
CA ALA A 154 13.98 8.45 -10.83
C ALA A 154 13.77 7.37 -11.91
N LEU A 155 13.78 6.09 -11.53
CA LEU A 155 13.47 4.98 -12.45
C LEU A 155 12.01 4.99 -12.94
N ALA A 156 11.10 5.54 -12.15
CA ALA A 156 9.70 5.75 -12.54
C ALA A 156 9.50 7.00 -13.42
N GLY A 157 10.52 7.85 -13.59
CA GLY A 157 10.39 9.16 -14.25
C GLY A 157 9.68 10.22 -13.41
N ASP A 158 9.48 9.99 -12.10
CA ASP A 158 8.81 10.93 -11.19
C ASP A 158 9.85 11.86 -10.53
N THR A 159 10.31 12.85 -11.29
CA THR A 159 11.37 13.76 -10.84
C THR A 159 10.91 14.62 -9.65
N THR A 160 9.65 15.05 -9.63
CA THR A 160 9.11 15.84 -8.51
C THR A 160 9.13 15.07 -7.20
N ALA A 161 8.75 13.79 -7.20
CA ALA A 161 8.86 12.97 -6.00
C ALA A 161 10.31 12.73 -5.61
N ALA A 162 11.20 12.48 -6.58
CA ALA A 162 12.64 12.33 -6.32
C ALA A 162 13.25 13.57 -5.65
N ASP A 163 12.94 14.77 -6.15
CA ASP A 163 13.42 16.06 -5.61
C ASP A 163 12.86 16.31 -4.20
N THR A 164 11.59 15.97 -3.97
CA THR A 164 10.95 16.09 -2.65
C THR A 164 11.65 15.20 -1.62
N VAL A 165 11.94 13.95 -1.99
CA VAL A 165 12.64 13.01 -1.10
C VAL A 165 14.11 13.41 -0.92
N SER A 166 14.74 13.99 -1.94
CA SER A 166 16.12 14.51 -1.83
C SER A 166 16.19 15.66 -0.82
N SER A 167 15.25 16.59 -0.89
CA SER A 167 15.08 17.64 0.13
C SER A 167 14.88 17.06 1.54
N ALA A 168 14.07 16.00 1.67
CA ALA A 168 13.87 15.33 2.97
C ALA A 168 15.15 14.65 3.49
N LEU A 169 15.98 14.12 2.60
CA LEU A 169 17.26 13.49 2.95
C LEU A 169 18.31 14.51 3.42
N GLU A 170 18.34 15.69 2.80
CA GLU A 170 19.20 16.80 3.22
C GLU A 170 18.81 17.30 4.61
N ASN A 171 17.50 17.35 4.91
CA ASN A 171 16.95 17.83 6.18
C ASN A 171 16.65 16.70 7.18
N LEU A 172 17.30 15.53 7.03
CA LEU A 172 16.99 14.34 7.85
C LEU A 172 17.17 14.58 9.36
N GLN A 173 18.11 15.45 9.74
CA GLN A 173 18.36 15.80 11.15
C GLN A 173 17.17 16.52 11.80
N ASP A 174 16.36 17.25 11.01
CA ASP A 174 15.18 17.96 11.48
C ASP A 174 13.93 17.07 11.56
N LEU A 175 13.96 15.89 10.92
CA LEU A 175 12.88 14.90 10.88
C LEU A 175 12.74 14.07 12.17
N VAL A 176 13.73 14.14 13.07
CA VAL A 176 13.76 13.38 14.34
C VAL A 176 13.03 14.11 15.49
N LEU A 177 12.74 15.40 15.33
CA LEU A 177 12.32 16.30 16.42
C LEU A 177 10.80 16.52 16.57
N TYR A 178 9.94 15.77 15.87
CA TYR A 178 8.47 15.88 15.97
C TYR A 178 7.75 14.53 16.15
#